data_AF-A0A661R6N2-F1
#
_entry.id   AF-A0A661R6N2-F1
#
_cell.length_a   1.000
_cell.length_b   1.000
_cell.length_c   1.000
_cell.angle_alpha   90.00
_cell.angle_beta   90.00
_cell.angle_gamma   90.00
#
_symmetry.space_group_name_H-M   'P 1'
#
loop_
_entity.id
_entity.type
_entity.pdbx_description
1 polymer ?
#
loop_
_entity_poly.entity_id
_entity_poly.type
_entity_poly.pdbx_seq_one_letter_code
_entity_poly.pdbx_strand_id
1 'polypeptide(L)'
;MMQITREQKKIINADLVPGETLKIMAFANTGKTTTLVEYTKKRSGMRFLYIAFNKSVQLEAAQKFPRNVTARTTHALAFRDKGFKYKDRLVKGFRASQVMAALGLEKYEDARFTMDTLYNYLVSADPKVSSRHIPILANGFYKKNKIAKPPLVDHANCLGRLM
;
A
#
# COMPACT_ATOMS: atom_id res chain seq x y z
N MET A 1 -14.45 -31.12 14.45
CA MET A 1 -15.00 -30.33 13.32
C MET A 1 -15.36 -28.96 13.82
N MET A 2 -15.00 -27.90 13.09
CA MET A 2 -15.31 -26.54 13.49
C MET A 2 -16.74 -26.18 13.06
N GLN A 3 -17.54 -25.66 13.99
CA GLN A 3 -18.95 -25.35 13.76
C GLN A 3 -19.10 -23.97 13.12
N ILE A 4 -19.64 -23.92 11.90
CA ILE A 4 -19.92 -22.67 11.19
C ILE A 4 -21.18 -22.02 11.77
N THR A 5 -21.09 -20.75 12.16
CA THR A 5 -22.22 -20.00 12.73
C THR A 5 -23.26 -19.63 11.66
N ARG A 6 -24.43 -19.15 12.09
CA ARG A 6 -25.49 -18.71 11.17
C ARG A 6 -25.04 -17.55 10.28
N GLU A 7 -24.29 -16.61 10.85
CA GLU A 7 -23.74 -15.43 10.16
C GLU A 7 -22.70 -15.84 9.13
N GLN A 8 -21.78 -16.74 9.52
CA GLN A 8 -20.78 -17.27 8.60
C GLN A 8 -21.43 -18.06 7.46
N LYS A 9 -22.47 -18.87 7.73
CA LYS A 9 -23.24 -19.57 6.69
C LYS A 9 -23.88 -18.60 5.70
N LYS A 10 -24.44 -17.48 6.15
CA LYS A 10 -25.00 -16.45 5.26
C LYS A 10 -23.93 -15.92 4.29
N ILE A 11 -22.73 -15.63 4.80
CA ILE A 11 -21.60 -15.18 3.97
C ILE A 11 -21.17 -16.28 2.99
N ILE A 12 -20.95 -17.51 3.47
CA ILE A 12 -20.52 -18.64 2.64
C ILE A 12 -21.51 -18.92 1.50
N ASN A 13 -22.81 -18.76 1.76
CA ASN A 13 -23.88 -18.97 0.80
C ASN A 13 -24.21 -17.76 -0.08
N ALA A 14 -23.55 -16.61 0.12
CA ALA A 14 -23.76 -15.43 -0.72
C ALA A 14 -23.08 -15.62 -2.09
N ASP A 15 -23.87 -15.87 -3.12
CA ASP A 15 -23.40 -15.88 -4.51
C ASP A 15 -23.36 -14.45 -5.04
N LEU A 16 -22.26 -14.10 -5.70
CA LEU A 16 -22.04 -12.78 -6.28
C LEU A 16 -22.01 -12.90 -7.80
N VAL A 17 -22.68 -11.98 -8.48
CA VAL A 17 -22.55 -11.83 -9.94
C VAL A 17 -21.48 -10.78 -10.29
N PRO A 18 -20.95 -10.77 -11.53
CA PRO A 18 -19.97 -9.78 -11.93
C PRO A 18 -20.44 -8.35 -11.68
N GLY A 19 -19.62 -7.55 -10.99
CA GLY A 19 -19.93 -6.17 -10.60
C GLY A 19 -20.47 -6.01 -9.18
N GLU A 20 -20.87 -7.09 -8.51
CA GLU A 20 -21.34 -7.02 -7.12
C GLU A 20 -20.19 -6.98 -6.11
N THR A 21 -20.42 -6.28 -4.99
CA THR A 21 -19.47 -6.18 -3.89
C THR A 21 -20.13 -6.58 -2.58
N LEU A 22 -19.51 -7.55 -1.87
CA LEU A 22 -19.92 -7.94 -0.53
C LEU A 22 -18.99 -7.34 0.52
N LYS A 23 -19.54 -6.53 1.43
CA LYS A 23 -18.83 -6.01 2.61
C LYS A 23 -19.16 -6.86 3.83
N ILE A 24 -18.13 -7.46 4.43
CA ILE A 24 -18.26 -8.28 5.65
C ILE A 24 -17.68 -7.50 6.83
N MET A 25 -18.54 -7.16 7.80
CA MET A 25 -18.11 -6.59 9.08
C MET A 25 -17.75 -7.72 10.04
N ALA A 26 -16.49 -7.78 10.47
CA ALA A 26 -16.03 -8.85 11.35
C ALA A 26 -15.00 -8.36 12.37
N PHE A 27 -15.26 -8.59 13.65
CA PHE A 27 -14.39 -8.21 14.77
C PHE A 27 -13.15 -9.10 14.85
N ALA A 28 -12.18 -8.72 15.69
CA ALA A 28 -11.01 -9.56 15.95
C ALA A 28 -11.45 -10.96 16.40
N ASN A 29 -10.71 -11.98 15.95
CA ASN A 29 -10.93 -13.39 16.33
C ASN A 29 -12.31 -14.01 15.98
N THR A 30 -13.13 -13.41 15.11
CA THR A 30 -14.43 -13.98 14.70
C THR A 30 -14.38 -14.97 13.53
N GLY A 31 -13.21 -15.52 13.21
CA GLY A 31 -13.08 -16.50 12.12
C GLY A 31 -13.21 -15.92 10.70
N LYS A 32 -12.72 -14.70 10.46
CA LYS A 32 -12.68 -14.05 9.13
C LYS A 32 -12.07 -14.95 8.06
N THR A 33 -10.82 -15.36 8.28
CA THR A 33 -10.06 -16.20 7.33
C THR A 33 -10.76 -17.52 7.09
N THR A 34 -11.24 -18.14 8.16
CA THR A 34 -12.00 -19.38 8.12
C THR A 34 -13.25 -19.28 7.25
N THR A 35 -14.02 -18.19 7.41
CA THR A 35 -15.24 -17.97 6.61
C THR A 35 -14.91 -17.87 5.12
N LEU A 36 -13.83 -17.17 4.77
CA LEU A 36 -13.37 -17.05 3.38
C LEU A 36 -12.81 -18.37 2.82
N VAL A 37 -12.16 -19.19 3.64
CA VAL A 37 -11.72 -20.53 3.22
C VAL A 37 -12.92 -21.39 2.85
N GLU A 38 -13.96 -21.43 3.66
CA GLU A 38 -15.18 -22.19 3.34
C GLU A 38 -15.96 -21.60 2.15
N TYR A 39 -15.98 -20.26 2.03
CA TYR A 39 -16.56 -19.57 0.87
C TYR A 39 -15.92 -20.02 -0.45
N THR A 40 -14.59 -20.11 -0.47
CA THR A 40 -13.80 -20.47 -1.66
C THR A 40 -13.82 -21.97 -1.95
N LYS A 41 -13.88 -22.82 -0.91
CA LYS A 41 -14.06 -24.28 -1.06
C LYS A 41 -15.40 -24.63 -1.71
N LYS A 42 -16.50 -23.98 -1.31
CA LYS A 42 -17.83 -24.17 -1.90
C LYS A 42 -17.85 -23.86 -3.41
N ARG A 43 -16.92 -23.02 -3.87
CA ARG A 43 -16.80 -22.53 -5.26
C ARG A 43 -15.51 -23.00 -5.91
N SER A 44 -15.23 -24.30 -5.83
CA SER A 44 -13.99 -24.92 -6.34
C SER A 44 -13.72 -24.68 -7.83
N GLY A 45 -14.78 -24.47 -8.64
CA GLY A 45 -14.68 -24.13 -10.06
C GLY A 45 -14.32 -22.66 -10.36
N MET A 46 -14.30 -21.78 -9.35
CA MET A 46 -13.96 -20.37 -9.52
C MET A 46 -12.53 -20.09 -9.09
N ARG A 47 -11.89 -19.09 -9.73
CA ARG A 47 -10.57 -18.60 -9.33
C ARG A 47 -10.70 -17.38 -8.42
N PHE A 48 -9.92 -17.37 -7.35
CA PHE A 48 -9.90 -16.27 -6.38
C PHE A 48 -8.51 -15.66 -6.25
N LEU A 49 -8.48 -14.36 -6.00
CA LEU A 49 -7.28 -13.62 -5.59
C LEU A 49 -7.47 -13.15 -4.15
N TYR A 50 -6.61 -13.61 -3.24
CA TYR A 50 -6.55 -13.12 -1.87
C TYR A 50 -5.43 -12.08 -1.75
N ILE A 51 -5.81 -10.83 -1.45
CA ILE A 51 -4.86 -9.73 -1.25
C ILE A 51 -4.50 -9.65 0.23
N ALA A 52 -3.28 -10.02 0.56
CA ALA A 52 -2.73 -9.97 1.91
C ALA A 52 -2.00 -8.64 2.18
N PHE A 53 -2.08 -8.15 3.42
CA PHE A 53 -1.40 -6.91 3.82
C PHE A 53 0.13 -7.03 3.78
N ASN A 54 0.67 -8.15 4.26
CA ASN A 54 2.11 -8.38 4.34
C ASN A 54 2.48 -9.81 3.94
N LYS A 55 3.79 -10.09 3.89
CA LYS A 55 4.32 -11.38 3.45
C LYS A 55 3.95 -12.54 4.37
N SER A 56 3.93 -12.35 5.70
CA SER A 56 3.61 -13.43 6.63
C SER A 56 2.15 -13.87 6.48
N VAL A 57 1.20 -12.91 6.42
CA VAL A 57 -0.23 -13.18 6.17
C VAL A 57 -0.43 -13.86 4.80
N GLN A 58 0.34 -13.46 3.78
CA GLN A 58 0.30 -14.09 2.46
C GLN A 58 0.73 -15.56 2.50
N LEU A 59 1.78 -15.89 3.27
CA LEU A 59 2.27 -17.26 3.40
C LEU A 59 1.28 -18.13 4.18
N GLU A 60 0.73 -17.61 5.27
CA GLU A 60 -0.32 -18.27 6.04
C GLU A 60 -1.57 -18.54 5.18
N ALA A 61 -2.02 -17.55 4.42
CA ALA A 61 -3.15 -17.71 3.51
C ALA A 61 -2.85 -18.78 2.43
N ALA A 62 -1.65 -18.80 1.86
CA ALA A 62 -1.26 -19.79 0.86
C ALA A 62 -1.29 -21.24 1.40
N GLN A 63 -1.12 -21.44 2.71
CA GLN A 63 -1.23 -22.75 3.35
C GLN A 63 -2.69 -23.13 3.69
N LYS A 64 -3.53 -22.14 4.04
CA LYS A 64 -4.90 -22.39 4.52
C LYS A 64 -5.95 -22.46 3.41
N PHE A 65 -5.80 -21.66 2.35
CA PHE A 65 -6.79 -21.59 1.29
C PHE A 65 -6.66 -22.75 0.29
N PRO A 66 -7.77 -23.17 -0.34
CA PRO A 66 -7.76 -24.20 -1.38
C PRO A 66 -6.98 -23.76 -2.63
N ARG A 67 -6.64 -24.73 -3.49
CA ARG A 67 -5.81 -24.54 -4.69
C ARG A 67 -6.37 -23.53 -5.70
N ASN A 68 -7.68 -23.27 -5.67
CA ASN A 68 -8.33 -22.29 -6.54
C ASN A 68 -8.15 -20.83 -6.08
N VAL A 69 -7.39 -20.60 -5.00
CA VAL A 69 -7.11 -19.28 -4.44
C VAL A 69 -5.63 -18.95 -4.58
N THR A 70 -5.32 -17.82 -5.21
CA THR A 70 -3.95 -17.28 -5.26
C THR A 70 -3.79 -16.20 -4.20
N ALA A 71 -2.92 -16.40 -3.22
CA ALA A 71 -2.57 -15.37 -2.23
C ALA A 71 -1.38 -14.51 -2.70
N ARG A 72 -1.54 -13.19 -2.70
CA ARG A 72 -0.49 -12.20 -3.04
C ARG A 72 -0.61 -10.97 -2.15
N THR A 73 0.50 -10.26 -1.95
CA THR A 73 0.46 -8.90 -1.42
C THR A 73 0.22 -7.90 -2.55
N THR A 74 -0.29 -6.71 -2.23
CA THR A 74 -0.44 -5.61 -3.21
C THR A 74 0.90 -5.30 -3.89
N HIS A 75 1.98 -5.27 -3.11
CA HIS A 75 3.34 -5.08 -3.62
C HIS A 75 3.77 -6.19 -4.61
N ALA A 76 3.42 -7.45 -4.35
CA ALA A 76 3.76 -8.54 -5.26
C ALA A 76 2.98 -8.46 -6.59
N LEU A 77 1.74 -7.96 -6.57
CA LEU A 77 0.96 -7.70 -7.79
C LEU A 77 1.58 -6.56 -8.59
N ALA A 78 1.86 -5.43 -7.93
CA ALA A 78 2.49 -4.26 -8.56
C ALA A 78 3.90 -4.56 -9.11
N PHE A 79 4.68 -5.37 -8.38
CA PHE A 79 6.02 -5.75 -8.82
C PHE A 79 5.99 -6.60 -10.10
N ARG A 80 5.03 -7.52 -10.22
CA ARG A 80 4.86 -8.31 -11.43
C ARG A 80 4.48 -7.45 -12.65
N ASP A 81 3.59 -6.47 -12.47
CA ASP A 81 3.09 -5.65 -13.58
C ASP A 81 4.07 -4.54 -14.01
N LYS A 82 4.62 -3.79 -13.05
CA LYS A 82 5.51 -2.63 -13.32
C LYS A 82 6.90 -2.77 -12.71
N GLY A 83 7.00 -3.31 -11.50
CA GLY A 83 8.23 -3.24 -10.71
C GLY A 83 9.41 -4.05 -11.27
N PHE A 84 9.15 -5.16 -11.98
CA PHE A 84 10.21 -6.02 -12.51
C PHE A 84 11.17 -5.27 -13.46
N LYS A 85 10.64 -4.37 -14.28
CA LYS A 85 11.42 -3.51 -15.19
C LYS A 85 12.41 -2.61 -14.43
N TYR A 86 12.10 -2.27 -13.19
CA TYR A 86 12.87 -1.35 -12.35
C TYR A 86 13.54 -2.07 -11.17
N LYS A 87 13.65 -3.41 -11.19
CA LYS A 87 14.16 -4.22 -10.08
C LYS A 87 15.53 -3.76 -9.57
N ASP A 88 16.41 -3.33 -10.49
CA ASP A 88 17.78 -2.91 -10.18
C ASP A 88 17.84 -1.49 -9.60
N ARG A 89 16.74 -0.74 -9.70
CA ARG A 89 16.56 0.59 -9.11
C ARG A 89 15.77 0.57 -7.81
N LEU A 90 15.26 -0.58 -7.37
CA LEU A 90 14.49 -0.69 -6.15
C LEU A 90 15.40 -0.54 -4.92
N VAL A 91 15.27 0.59 -4.24
CA VAL A 91 15.93 0.85 -2.96
C VAL A 91 14.95 0.67 -1.80
N LYS A 92 15.44 0.24 -0.63
CA LYS A 92 14.60 0.07 0.58
C LYS A 92 13.97 1.40 1.06
N GLY A 93 14.58 2.51 0.70
CA GLY A 93 14.16 3.86 1.02
C GLY A 93 15.27 4.84 0.71
N PHE A 94 14.91 6.08 0.41
CA PHE A 94 15.89 7.14 0.21
C PHE A 94 16.41 7.63 1.55
N ARG A 95 17.69 7.99 1.59
CA ARG A 95 18.27 8.78 2.67
C ARG A 95 18.26 10.24 2.25
N ALA A 96 18.02 11.14 3.20
CA ALA A 96 18.05 12.58 2.93
C ALA A 96 19.40 13.01 2.33
N SER A 97 20.53 12.40 2.73
CA SER A 97 21.84 12.65 2.13
C SER A 97 21.93 12.33 0.64
N GLN A 98 21.23 11.29 0.16
CA GLN A 98 21.17 10.97 -1.27
C GLN A 98 20.36 12.02 -2.03
N VAL A 99 19.28 12.53 -1.42
CA VAL A 99 18.47 13.60 -2.00
C VAL A 99 19.22 14.92 -2.01
N MET A 100 19.99 15.22 -0.95
CA MET A 100 20.91 16.36 -0.93
C MET A 100 21.88 16.31 -2.11
N ALA A 101 22.56 15.18 -2.30
CA ALA A 101 23.49 15.01 -3.40
C ALA A 101 22.81 15.10 -4.77
N ALA A 102 21.62 14.49 -4.93
CA ALA A 102 20.91 14.46 -6.21
C ALA A 102 20.32 15.82 -6.62
N LEU A 103 19.92 16.65 -5.65
CA LEU A 103 19.27 17.94 -5.90
C LEU A 103 20.18 19.15 -5.60
N GLY A 104 21.42 18.93 -5.15
CA GLY A 104 22.34 19.99 -4.74
C GLY A 104 21.85 20.76 -3.50
N LEU A 105 21.15 20.11 -2.58
CA LEU A 105 20.64 20.76 -1.36
C LEU A 105 21.69 20.75 -0.26
N GLU A 106 21.93 21.91 0.34
CA GLU A 106 22.89 22.06 1.44
C GLU A 106 22.29 21.71 2.81
N LYS A 107 20.98 21.83 2.96
CA LYS A 107 20.28 21.64 4.24
C LYS A 107 19.59 20.30 4.30
N TYR A 108 19.82 19.58 5.40
CA TYR A 108 19.22 18.27 5.64
C TYR A 108 17.69 18.34 5.68
N GLU A 109 17.12 19.35 6.33
CA GLU A 109 15.68 19.53 6.46
C GLU A 109 14.99 19.78 5.12
N ASP A 110 15.65 20.49 4.20
CA ASP A 110 15.13 20.72 2.86
C ASP A 110 15.02 19.39 2.09
N ALA A 111 16.04 18.54 2.19
CA ALA A 111 16.02 17.21 1.58
C ALA A 111 15.00 16.27 2.24
N ARG A 112 14.93 16.27 3.58
CA ARG A 112 13.95 15.49 4.34
C ARG A 112 12.52 15.90 3.98
N PHE A 113 12.20 17.19 4.03
CA PHE A 113 10.85 17.66 3.70
C PHE A 113 10.52 17.51 2.21
N THR A 114 11.52 17.53 1.32
CA THR A 114 11.33 17.16 -0.08
C THR A 114 10.92 15.69 -0.21
N MET A 115 11.64 14.78 0.45
CA MET A 115 11.28 13.36 0.48
C MET A 115 9.89 13.13 1.06
N ASP A 116 9.57 13.75 2.19
CA ASP A 116 8.27 13.60 2.85
C ASP A 116 7.14 14.17 1.97
N THR A 117 7.40 15.25 1.23
CA THR A 117 6.45 15.82 0.26
C THR A 117 6.19 14.84 -0.90
N LEU A 118 7.24 14.25 -1.46
CA LEU A 118 7.09 13.23 -2.51
C LEU A 118 6.37 11.99 -1.97
N TYR A 119 6.71 11.53 -0.76
CA TYR A 119 6.06 10.40 -0.13
C TYR A 119 4.56 10.63 0.07
N ASN A 120 4.17 11.80 0.60
CA ASN A 120 2.77 12.17 0.80
C ASN A 120 1.99 12.18 -0.52
N TYR A 121 2.62 12.61 -1.62
CA TYR A 121 2.02 12.49 -2.95
C TYR A 121 1.85 11.02 -3.38
N LEU A 122 2.89 10.19 -3.24
CA LEU A 122 2.87 8.77 -3.65
C LEU A 122 1.82 7.93 -2.91
N VAL A 123 1.39 8.37 -1.72
CA VAL A 123 0.32 7.72 -0.95
C VAL A 123 -1.03 8.45 -1.03
N SER A 124 -1.15 9.45 -1.90
CA SER A 124 -2.38 10.21 -2.13
C SER A 124 -3.15 9.71 -3.37
N ALA A 125 -4.37 10.24 -3.55
CA ALA A 125 -5.14 10.09 -4.79
C ALA A 125 -4.96 11.27 -5.76
N ASP A 126 -4.09 12.24 -5.43
CA ASP A 126 -3.92 13.44 -6.23
C ASP A 126 -3.16 13.13 -7.54
N PRO A 127 -3.50 13.76 -8.68
CA PRO A 127 -2.87 13.47 -9.96
C PRO A 127 -1.47 14.09 -10.13
N LYS A 128 -1.08 15.01 -9.23
CA LYS A 128 0.22 15.69 -9.26
C LYS A 128 0.66 16.13 -7.87
N VAL A 129 1.96 16.31 -7.68
CA VAL A 129 2.49 16.90 -6.45
C VAL A 129 1.97 18.33 -6.31
N SER A 130 1.34 18.63 -5.18
CA SER A 130 0.83 19.96 -4.83
C SER A 130 1.31 20.38 -3.43
N SER A 131 1.03 21.63 -3.06
CA SER A 131 1.32 22.17 -1.73
C SER A 131 0.63 21.42 -0.59
N ARG A 132 -0.44 20.67 -0.87
CA ARG A 132 -1.16 19.84 0.11
C ARG A 132 -0.32 18.66 0.60
N HIS A 133 0.67 18.23 -0.18
CA HIS A 133 1.58 17.16 0.21
C HIS A 133 2.72 17.64 1.11
N ILE A 134 2.93 18.95 1.25
CA ILE A 134 3.96 19.47 2.15
C ILE A 134 3.60 19.09 3.58
N PRO A 135 4.48 18.41 4.34
CA PRO A 135 4.22 18.05 5.72
C PRO A 135 3.90 19.27 6.58
N ILE A 136 2.93 19.15 7.49
CA ILE A 136 2.58 20.22 8.45
C ILE A 136 3.82 20.66 9.24
N LEU A 137 4.67 19.70 9.61
CA LEU A 137 5.93 19.94 10.32
C LEU A 137 6.89 20.86 9.54
N ALA A 138 6.90 20.80 8.21
CA ALA A 138 7.75 21.67 7.40
C ALA A 138 7.32 23.13 7.55
N ASN A 139 6.01 23.41 7.45
CA ASN A 139 5.48 24.77 7.62
C ASN A 139 5.80 25.33 9.01
N GLY A 140 5.69 24.51 10.06
CA GLY A 140 6.08 24.88 11.42
C GLY A 140 7.58 25.16 11.55
N PHE A 141 8.42 24.31 10.96
CA PHE A 141 9.88 24.41 11.03
C PHE A 141 10.40 25.72 10.40
N TYR A 142 10.05 26.01 9.15
CA TYR A 142 10.57 27.21 8.47
C TYR A 142 10.07 28.49 9.11
N LYS A 143 8.79 28.52 9.52
CA LYS A 143 8.20 29.66 10.23
C LYS A 143 8.90 29.91 11.58
N LYS A 144 9.13 28.85 12.36
CA LYS A 144 9.79 28.94 13.68
C LYS A 144 11.23 29.43 13.58
N ASN A 145 11.98 28.93 12.61
CA ASN A 145 13.39 29.26 12.44
C ASN A 145 13.64 30.57 11.65
N LYS A 146 12.57 31.23 11.16
CA LYS A 146 12.65 32.45 10.33
C LYS A 146 13.50 32.25 9.07
N ILE A 147 13.42 31.07 8.46
CA ILE A 147 14.13 30.72 7.22
C ILE A 147 13.11 30.64 6.09
N ALA A 148 13.47 31.11 4.89
CA ALA A 148 12.64 30.95 3.70
C ALA A 148 12.42 29.46 3.40
N LYS A 149 11.16 29.07 3.19
CA LYS A 149 10.82 27.71 2.79
C LYS A 149 11.24 27.49 1.33
N PRO A 150 12.04 26.45 1.02
CA PRO A 150 12.41 26.13 -0.36
C PRO A 150 11.18 25.69 -1.17
N PRO A 151 11.27 25.63 -2.50
CA PRO A 151 10.18 25.17 -3.37
C PRO A 151 10.02 23.64 -3.29
N LEU A 152 9.53 23.14 -2.15
CA LEU A 152 9.43 21.71 -1.85
C LEU A 152 8.62 20.90 -2.88
N VAL A 153 7.61 21.51 -3.50
CA VAL A 153 6.82 20.88 -4.57
C VAL A 153 7.68 20.66 -5.82
N ASP A 154 8.48 21.66 -6.20
CA ASP A 154 9.35 21.57 -7.37
C ASP A 154 10.50 20.60 -7.13
N HIS A 155 11.08 20.62 -5.93
CA HIS A 155 12.09 19.65 -5.51
C HIS A 155 11.54 18.22 -5.54
N ALA A 156 10.32 18.00 -5.05
CA ALA A 156 9.68 16.68 -5.07
C ALA A 156 9.39 16.20 -6.49
N ASN A 157 8.91 17.09 -7.37
CA ASN A 157 8.73 16.80 -8.80
C ASN A 157 10.07 16.48 -9.50
N CYS A 158 11.14 17.21 -9.16
CA CYS A 158 12.48 16.96 -9.69
C CYS A 158 13.01 15.59 -9.23
N LEU A 159 12.92 15.31 -7.93
CA LEU A 159 13.32 14.03 -7.34
C LEU A 159 12.58 12.85 -8.00
N GLY A 160 11.27 12.97 -8.19
CA GLY A 160 10.46 11.94 -8.85
C GLY A 160 10.84 11.66 -10.31
N ARG A 161 11.44 12.61 -11.02
CA ARG A 161 11.96 12.41 -12.40
C ARG A 161 13.34 11.77 -12.46
N LEU A 162 14.13 11.91 -11.38
CA LEU A 162 15.46 11.31 -11.28
C LEU A 162 15.41 9.82 -10.91
N MET A 163 14.25 9.32 -10.44
CA MET A 163 13.98 7.92 -10.10
C MET A 163 13.57 7.11 -11.34
#